data_AF-A0A4S8L7W6-F1
#
_entry.id   AF-A0A4S8L7W6-F1
#
_cell.length_a   1.000
_cell.length_b   1.000
_cell.length_c   1.000
_cell.angle_alpha   90.00
_cell.angle_beta   90.00
_cell.angle_gamma   90.00
#
_symmetry.space_group_name_H-M   'P 1'
#
loop_
_entity.id
_entity.type
_entity.pdbx_description
1 polymer ?
#
loop_
_entity_poly.entity_id
_entity_poly.type
_entity_poly.pdbx_seq_one_letter_code
_entity_poly.pdbx_strand_id
1 'polypeptide(L)'
;MAFVIEYPLSTGSVHISHPKDTKAPAEFEAGFLSDASDLAILKLRYKESREIARRMKVYCGEYMPLHPKFSTNESGSSDAAPCLDAPVGSVELNSEDVNYSKEDNEEIEKFTRRFVSSTWTRNFQLQIQIININDTSNEKLGACAIKPRKQGGVVGPRLNVYGVKGLKVAARVKIGVQTIEITALVIAEKAAVLITEDLGLNMK
;
A
#
# COMPACT_ATOMS: atom_id res chain seq x y z
N MET A 1 -3.05 -11.16 12.01
CA MET A 1 -2.13 -9.99 12.06
C MET A 1 -2.26 -9.24 10.74
N ALA A 2 -2.21 -7.90 10.74
CA ALA A 2 -2.22 -7.12 9.50
C ALA A 2 -0.78 -6.98 8.96
N PHE A 3 -0.60 -6.99 7.65
CA PHE A 3 0.69 -6.82 6.98
C PHE A 3 0.52 -5.93 5.75
N VAL A 4 1.55 -5.16 5.41
CA VAL A 4 1.52 -4.17 4.34
C VAL A 4 2.79 -4.26 3.51
N ILE A 5 2.72 -3.74 2.28
CA ILE A 5 3.91 -3.45 1.47
C ILE A 5 4.13 -1.94 1.45
N GLU A 6 5.40 -1.55 1.52
CA GLU A 6 5.80 -0.15 1.66
C GLU A 6 5.96 0.55 0.32
N TYR A 7 6.62 -0.14 -0.61
CA TYR A 7 6.98 0.37 -1.93
C TYR A 7 6.48 -0.63 -2.97
N PRO A 8 5.15 -0.68 -3.22
CA PRO A 8 4.60 -1.55 -4.25
C PRO A 8 5.08 -1.11 -5.63
N LEU A 9 5.38 -2.09 -6.49
CA LEU A 9 5.63 -1.85 -7.92
C LEU A 9 4.33 -1.71 -8.71
N SER A 10 3.24 -2.29 -8.20
CA SER A 10 1.92 -2.17 -8.80
C SER A 10 1.45 -0.71 -8.87
N THR A 11 1.00 -0.29 -10.05
CA THR A 11 0.48 1.06 -10.29
C THR A 11 -0.99 1.05 -10.70
N GLY A 12 -1.72 2.09 -10.32
CA GLY A 12 -3.11 2.33 -10.72
C GLY A 12 -3.28 3.60 -11.56
N SER A 13 -4.52 3.90 -11.95
CA SER A 13 -4.87 5.07 -12.74
C SER A 13 -6.21 5.68 -12.30
N VAL A 14 -6.39 6.97 -12.57
CA VAL A 14 -7.67 7.65 -12.34
C VAL A 14 -7.89 8.70 -13.43
N HIS A 15 -9.06 8.66 -14.05
CA HIS A 15 -9.43 9.55 -15.14
C HIS A 15 -10.87 10.05 -14.96
N ILE A 16 -11.17 11.23 -15.48
CA ILE A 16 -12.54 11.74 -15.53
C ILE A 16 -13.34 10.90 -16.54
N SER A 17 -14.57 10.53 -16.18
CA SER A 17 -15.48 9.82 -17.10
C SER A 17 -16.30 10.78 -17.96
N HIS A 18 -16.47 12.04 -17.50
CA HIS A 18 -17.28 13.04 -18.18
C HIS A 18 -16.58 14.41 -18.19
N PRO A 19 -16.56 15.13 -19.34
CA PRO A 19 -15.78 16.37 -19.48
C PRO A 19 -16.35 17.57 -18.71
N LYS A 20 -17.64 17.55 -18.35
CA LYS A 20 -18.34 18.70 -17.73
C LYS A 20 -19.09 18.38 -16.45
N ASP A 21 -19.34 17.10 -16.19
CA ASP A 21 -20.13 16.71 -15.02
C ASP A 21 -19.15 16.42 -13.88
N THR A 22 -19.11 17.33 -12.91
CA THR A 22 -18.21 17.23 -11.76
C THR A 22 -18.66 16.19 -10.74
N LYS A 23 -19.87 15.62 -10.90
CA LYS A 23 -20.41 14.57 -10.03
C LYS A 23 -20.31 13.17 -10.64
N ALA A 24 -19.97 13.06 -11.92
CA ALA A 24 -19.78 11.78 -12.57
C ALA A 24 -18.65 11.00 -11.87
N PRO A 25 -18.84 9.69 -11.59
CA PRO A 25 -17.81 8.89 -10.96
C PRO A 25 -16.57 8.81 -11.86
N ALA A 26 -15.38 8.96 -11.29
CA ALA A 26 -14.14 8.79 -12.04
C ALA A 26 -13.97 7.35 -12.51
N GLU A 27 -13.35 7.16 -13.67
CA GLU A 27 -12.79 5.88 -14.07
C GLU A 27 -11.57 5.62 -13.17
N PHE A 28 -11.64 4.58 -12.35
CA PHE A 28 -10.65 4.31 -11.32
C PHE A 28 -10.16 2.88 -11.38
N GLU A 29 -8.85 2.73 -11.51
CA GLU A 29 -8.16 1.46 -11.43
C GLU A 29 -7.20 1.49 -10.24
N ALA A 30 -7.52 0.76 -9.18
CA ALA A 30 -6.66 0.70 -7.99
C ALA A 30 -5.27 0.11 -8.30
N GLY A 31 -5.21 -0.83 -9.25
CA GLY A 31 -3.96 -1.45 -9.70
C GLY A 31 -3.33 -2.44 -8.72
N PHE A 32 -3.99 -2.78 -7.60
CA PHE A 32 -3.43 -3.68 -6.58
C PHE A 32 -2.99 -5.03 -7.17
N LEU A 33 -1.76 -5.44 -6.86
CA LEU A 33 -1.19 -6.73 -7.27
C LEU A 33 -1.15 -6.92 -8.79
N SER A 34 -1.02 -5.82 -9.54
CA SER A 34 -0.78 -5.86 -10.99
C SER A 34 0.63 -6.37 -11.30
N ASP A 35 1.60 -6.15 -10.40
CA ASP A 35 2.91 -6.79 -10.43
C ASP A 35 2.97 -8.00 -9.48
N ALA A 36 3.53 -9.12 -9.95
CA ALA A 36 3.62 -10.35 -9.18
C ALA A 36 4.61 -10.26 -8.00
N SER A 37 5.58 -9.34 -8.06
CA SER A 37 6.58 -9.12 -7.00
C SER A 37 5.92 -8.65 -5.70
N ASP A 38 4.88 -7.82 -5.81
CA ASP A 38 4.14 -7.34 -4.63
C ASP A 38 3.42 -8.48 -3.92
N LEU A 39 2.86 -9.43 -4.68
CA LEU A 39 2.24 -10.62 -4.12
C LEU A 39 3.26 -11.52 -3.42
N ALA A 40 4.45 -11.69 -3.99
CA ALA A 40 5.52 -12.48 -3.38
C ALA A 40 5.95 -11.90 -2.02
N ILE A 41 6.10 -10.58 -1.93
CA ILE A 41 6.43 -9.88 -0.68
C ILE A 41 5.29 -10.04 0.34
N LEU A 42 4.03 -9.83 -0.06
CA LEU A 42 2.90 -9.96 0.86
C LEU A 42 2.73 -11.39 1.39
N LYS A 43 3.00 -12.41 0.55
CA LYS A 43 3.04 -13.81 0.97
C LYS A 43 4.13 -14.06 2.02
N LEU A 44 5.33 -13.52 1.83
CA LEU A 44 6.39 -13.59 2.84
C LEU A 44 5.97 -12.92 4.15
N ARG A 45 5.41 -11.70 4.06
CA ARG A 45 4.94 -10.95 5.24
C ARG A 45 3.83 -11.66 6.00
N TYR A 46 2.92 -12.33 5.30
CA TYR A 46 1.90 -13.15 5.95
C TYR A 46 2.56 -14.22 6.86
N LYS A 47 3.53 -14.98 6.34
CA LYS A 47 4.23 -16.04 7.08
C LYS A 47 4.99 -15.47 8.28
N GLU A 48 5.80 -14.42 8.05
CA GLU A 48 6.53 -13.74 9.13
C GLU A 48 5.60 -13.22 10.23
N SER A 49 4.51 -12.55 9.83
CA SER A 49 3.55 -11.98 10.79
C SER A 49 2.84 -13.05 11.62
N ARG A 50 2.61 -14.23 11.03
CA ARG A 50 2.01 -15.37 11.71
C ARG A 50 2.97 -15.99 12.71
N GLU A 51 4.25 -16.13 12.37
CA GLU A 51 5.28 -16.63 13.29
C GLU A 51 5.50 -15.70 14.49
N ILE A 52 5.48 -14.39 14.26
CA ILE A 52 5.50 -13.40 15.35
C ILE A 52 4.28 -13.58 16.23
N ALA A 53 3.07 -13.62 15.65
CA ALA A 53 1.84 -13.75 16.41
C ALA A 53 1.82 -15.01 17.26
N ARG A 54 2.19 -16.17 16.71
CA ARG A 54 2.24 -17.47 17.43
C ARG A 54 3.15 -17.45 18.66
N ARG A 55 4.21 -16.64 18.65
CA ARG A 55 5.18 -16.51 19.76
C ARG A 55 4.84 -15.41 20.77
N MET A 56 3.77 -14.65 20.54
CA MET A 56 3.32 -13.65 21.52
C MET A 56 2.64 -14.34 22.69
N LYS A 57 2.97 -13.95 23.93
CA LYS A 57 2.34 -14.51 25.16
C LYS A 57 0.82 -14.39 25.22
N VAL A 58 0.25 -13.48 24.43
CA VAL A 58 -1.20 -13.22 24.31
C VAL A 58 -1.85 -13.95 23.14
N TYR A 59 -1.12 -14.82 22.45
CA TYR A 59 -1.65 -15.63 21.36
C TYR A 59 -2.67 -16.64 21.90
N CYS A 60 -3.86 -16.63 21.29
CA CYS A 60 -4.97 -17.52 21.64
C CYS A 60 -5.52 -18.26 20.40
N GLY A 61 -4.72 -18.39 19.35
CA GLY A 61 -5.11 -18.98 18.07
C GLY A 61 -5.43 -17.97 16.95
N GLU A 62 -5.96 -18.50 15.85
CA GLU A 62 -6.18 -17.79 14.59
C GLU A 62 -7.67 -17.58 14.31
N TYR A 63 -8.03 -16.38 13.85
CA TYR A 63 -9.40 -16.06 13.50
C TYR A 63 -9.73 -16.52 12.07
N MET A 64 -10.31 -17.71 11.95
CA MET A 64 -10.59 -18.40 10.68
C MET A 64 -11.23 -17.54 9.57
N PRO A 65 -12.21 -16.66 9.84
CA PRO A 65 -12.81 -15.85 8.78
C PRO A 65 -11.85 -14.86 8.10
N LEU A 66 -10.73 -14.51 8.75
CA LEU A 66 -9.68 -13.63 8.22
C LEU A 66 -8.33 -14.36 8.11
N HIS A 67 -8.38 -15.65 7.75
CA HIS A 67 -7.22 -16.49 7.56
C HIS A 67 -7.33 -17.28 6.24
N PRO A 68 -6.21 -17.62 5.57
CA PRO A 68 -6.22 -18.54 4.44
C PRO A 68 -6.86 -19.89 4.81
N LYS A 69 -7.55 -20.47 3.83
CA LYS A 69 -8.24 -21.76 3.97
C LYS A 69 -7.30 -22.88 3.55
N PHE A 70 -6.41 -23.28 4.44
CA PHE A 70 -5.51 -24.39 4.19
C PHE A 70 -6.29 -25.70 4.07
N SER A 71 -5.86 -26.58 3.15
CA SER A 71 -6.47 -27.88 2.96
C SER A 71 -6.10 -28.82 4.10
N THR A 72 -7.05 -29.67 4.48
CA THR A 72 -6.75 -30.91 5.19
C THR A 72 -6.37 -31.94 4.14
N ASN A 73 -5.10 -32.32 4.10
CA ASN A 73 -4.63 -33.30 3.12
C ASN A 73 -5.20 -34.69 3.48
N GLU A 74 -5.18 -35.63 2.54
CA GLU A 74 -5.72 -36.99 2.75
C GLU A 74 -4.99 -37.77 3.86
N SER A 75 -3.79 -37.34 4.25
CA SER A 75 -2.95 -37.88 5.33
C SER A 75 -3.09 -37.16 6.68
N GLY A 76 -3.94 -36.14 6.78
CA GLY A 76 -4.07 -35.28 7.95
C GLY A 76 -4.04 -33.79 7.61
N SER A 77 -4.30 -32.94 8.61
CA SER A 77 -4.26 -31.49 8.47
C SER A 77 -2.87 -31.01 8.01
N SER A 78 -2.79 -30.06 7.07
CA SER A 78 -1.51 -29.40 6.76
C SER A 78 -0.89 -28.81 8.05
N ASP A 79 0.44 -28.77 8.16
CA ASP A 79 1.14 -28.06 9.24
C ASP A 79 0.70 -26.59 9.33
N ALA A 80 0.31 -26.02 8.19
CA ALA A 80 -0.20 -24.66 8.09
C ALA A 80 -1.66 -24.53 8.54
N ALA A 81 -2.40 -25.62 8.69
CA ALA A 81 -3.80 -25.57 9.12
C ALA A 81 -3.89 -25.18 10.62
N PRO A 82 -4.67 -24.14 10.96
CA PRO A 82 -4.93 -23.79 12.35
C PRO A 82 -5.54 -24.96 13.12
N CYS A 83 -5.08 -25.15 14.37
CA CYS A 83 -5.75 -26.05 15.30
C CYS A 83 -7.09 -25.43 15.71
N LEU A 84 -8.17 -26.18 15.49
CA LEU A 84 -9.55 -25.76 15.75
C LEU A 84 -10.00 -26.10 17.18
N ASP A 85 -9.20 -26.88 17.91
CA ASP A 85 -9.54 -27.41 19.24
C ASP A 85 -8.85 -26.59 20.34
N ALA A 86 -9.67 -26.02 21.23
CA ALA A 86 -9.27 -25.23 22.42
C ALA A 86 -8.41 -23.98 22.11
N PRO A 87 -8.29 -23.00 23.04
CA PRO A 87 -7.34 -21.91 22.85
C PRO A 87 -5.92 -22.48 22.79
N VAL A 88 -5.34 -22.43 21.60
CA VAL A 88 -3.94 -22.75 21.36
C VAL A 88 -3.11 -21.63 21.99
N GLY A 89 -2.37 -21.97 23.04
CA GLY A 89 -1.43 -21.04 23.68
C GLY A 89 -0.27 -20.67 22.74
N SER A 90 0.53 -19.70 23.16
CA SER A 90 1.74 -19.31 22.43
C SER A 90 2.73 -20.46 22.31
N VAL A 91 3.42 -20.56 21.17
CA VAL A 91 4.55 -21.47 20.99
C VAL A 91 5.83 -20.89 21.59
N GLU A 92 6.79 -21.75 21.96
CA GLU A 92 8.10 -21.31 22.45
C GLU A 92 8.86 -20.53 21.37
N LEU A 93 9.72 -19.59 21.78
CA LEU A 93 10.45 -18.73 20.84
C LEU A 93 11.31 -19.53 19.85
N ASN A 94 11.90 -20.63 20.31
CA ASN A 94 12.81 -21.48 19.53
C ASN A 94 12.09 -22.65 18.83
N SER A 95 10.76 -22.71 18.85
CA SER A 95 10.03 -23.73 18.10
C SER A 95 10.31 -23.57 16.60
N GLU A 96 10.22 -24.68 15.86
CA GLU A 96 10.30 -24.64 14.40
C GLU A 96 9.16 -23.80 13.80
N ASP A 97 9.45 -23.17 12.66
CA ASP A 97 8.48 -22.40 11.89
C ASP A 97 7.49 -23.33 11.17
N VAL A 98 6.32 -22.80 10.83
CA VAL A 98 5.31 -23.54 10.07
C VAL A 98 5.83 -23.88 8.67
N ASN A 99 5.77 -25.17 8.32
CA ASN A 99 6.04 -25.61 6.96
C ASN A 99 4.81 -25.35 6.07
N TYR A 100 5.05 -24.75 4.90
CA TYR A 100 3.99 -24.44 3.93
C TYR A 100 4.19 -25.25 2.66
N SER A 101 3.20 -26.04 2.28
CA SER A 101 3.20 -26.76 1.01
C SER A 101 3.02 -25.81 -0.18
N LYS A 102 3.09 -26.34 -1.40
CA LYS A 102 2.79 -25.56 -2.61
C LYS A 102 1.32 -25.10 -2.61
N GLU A 103 0.41 -25.99 -2.24
CA GLU A 103 -1.03 -25.75 -2.13
C GLU A 103 -1.33 -24.67 -1.08
N ASP A 104 -0.64 -24.71 0.07
CA ASP A 104 -0.77 -23.66 1.09
C ASP A 104 -0.33 -22.29 0.57
N ASN A 105 0.76 -22.25 -0.20
CA ASN A 105 1.21 -21.00 -0.82
C ASN A 105 0.17 -20.44 -1.81
N GLU A 106 -0.47 -21.30 -2.58
CA GLU A 106 -1.54 -20.90 -3.50
C GLU A 106 -2.76 -20.34 -2.73
N GLU A 107 -3.12 -20.93 -1.59
CA GLU A 107 -4.20 -20.42 -0.74
C GLU A 107 -3.84 -19.08 -0.07
N ILE A 108 -2.58 -18.88 0.34
CA ILE A 108 -2.11 -17.57 0.83
C ILE A 108 -2.22 -16.52 -0.27
N GLU A 109 -1.87 -16.85 -1.51
CA GLU A 109 -1.98 -15.93 -2.63
C GLU A 109 -3.44 -15.59 -2.96
N LYS A 110 -4.34 -16.58 -2.99
CA LYS A 110 -5.79 -16.36 -3.17
C LYS A 110 -6.36 -15.50 -2.05
N PHE A 111 -5.99 -15.79 -0.80
CA PHE A 111 -6.39 -14.99 0.35
C PHE A 111 -5.89 -13.55 0.22
N THR A 112 -4.61 -13.36 -0.12
CA THR A 112 -4.02 -12.03 -0.30
C THR A 112 -4.74 -11.24 -1.39
N ARG A 113 -5.02 -11.85 -2.55
CA ARG A 113 -5.79 -11.21 -3.64
C ARG A 113 -7.21 -10.83 -3.23
N ARG A 114 -7.85 -11.63 -2.38
CA ARG A 114 -9.21 -11.38 -1.91
C ARG A 114 -9.29 -10.25 -0.89
N PHE A 115 -8.30 -10.15 0.00
CA PHE A 115 -8.34 -9.25 1.15
C PHE A 115 -7.42 -8.02 1.01
N VAL A 116 -6.60 -7.96 -0.04
CA VAL A 116 -5.78 -6.77 -0.32
C VAL A 116 -6.68 -5.53 -0.37
N SER A 117 -6.28 -4.53 0.38
CA SER A 117 -7.02 -3.28 0.49
C SER A 117 -6.07 -2.13 0.70
N SER A 118 -6.56 -0.93 0.47
CA SER A 118 -5.80 0.28 0.77
C SER A 118 -5.54 0.39 2.27
N THR A 119 -4.36 0.88 2.66
CA THR A 119 -3.94 1.02 4.06
C THR A 119 -4.54 2.25 4.76
N TRP A 120 -5.63 2.82 4.24
CA TRP A 120 -6.29 3.96 4.86
C TRP A 120 -6.99 3.56 6.17
N THR A 121 -6.73 4.34 7.22
CA THR A 121 -7.53 4.35 8.45
C THR A 121 -9.01 4.50 8.11
N ARG A 122 -9.83 3.63 8.70
CA ARG A 122 -11.25 3.31 8.39
C ARG A 122 -12.29 4.46 8.40
N ASN A 123 -11.93 5.73 8.35
CA ASN A 123 -12.92 6.82 8.32
C ASN A 123 -12.53 7.88 7.28
N PHE A 124 -13.50 8.22 6.41
CA PHE A 124 -13.53 9.27 5.38
C PHE A 124 -13.11 8.92 3.94
N GLN A 125 -14.14 8.67 3.13
CA GLN A 125 -14.39 9.12 1.76
C GLN A 125 -13.16 9.46 0.88
N LEU A 126 -12.94 8.58 -0.12
CA LEU A 126 -12.38 8.85 -1.45
C LEU A 126 -11.53 10.13 -1.56
N GLN A 127 -10.22 10.01 -1.41
CA GLN A 127 -9.28 11.00 -1.93
C GLN A 127 -8.20 10.35 -2.78
N ILE A 128 -8.08 10.89 -3.99
CA ILE A 128 -7.13 10.58 -5.05
C ILE A 128 -5.71 10.51 -4.48
N GLN A 129 -5.05 9.38 -4.70
CA GLN A 129 -3.76 9.08 -4.10
C GLN A 129 -2.64 9.36 -5.11
N ILE A 130 -1.80 10.35 -4.78
CA ILE A 130 -0.60 10.72 -5.54
C ILE A 130 0.60 10.22 -4.72
N ILE A 131 1.61 9.65 -5.38
CA ILE A 131 2.78 8.97 -4.81
C ILE A 131 4.03 9.56 -5.46
N ASN A 132 5.10 9.84 -4.71
CA ASN A 132 6.45 10.14 -5.21
C ASN A 132 7.46 10.26 -4.06
N ILE A 133 8.61 9.57 -4.06
CA ILE A 133 9.92 10.23 -3.94
C ILE A 133 10.99 9.13 -4.06
N ASN A 134 11.86 9.33 -5.07
CA ASN A 134 13.10 8.63 -5.38
C ASN A 134 12.97 7.24 -6.01
N ASP A 135 12.72 7.18 -7.32
CA ASP A 135 13.37 6.15 -8.14
C ASP A 135 13.74 6.70 -9.52
N THR A 136 14.95 6.37 -9.95
CA THR A 136 15.56 6.61 -11.27
C THR A 136 15.11 5.59 -12.32
N SER A 137 14.22 4.68 -11.96
CA SER A 137 13.53 3.77 -12.86
C SER A 137 12.27 4.45 -13.46
N ASN A 138 11.92 4.09 -14.69
CA ASN A 138 10.92 4.78 -15.53
C ASN A 138 9.44 4.62 -15.09
N GLU A 139 9.14 4.61 -13.79
CA GLU A 139 7.83 4.21 -13.28
C GLU A 139 6.89 5.41 -13.00
N LYS A 140 5.59 5.16 -13.18
CA LYS A 140 4.52 6.17 -13.14
C LYS A 140 4.06 6.37 -11.68
N LEU A 141 4.75 7.25 -10.96
CA LEU A 141 4.46 7.52 -9.55
C LEU A 141 3.57 8.77 -9.39
N GLY A 142 2.34 8.54 -8.95
CA GLY A 142 1.36 9.58 -8.58
C GLY A 142 0.67 10.29 -9.75
N ALA A 143 -0.60 10.66 -9.58
CA ALA A 143 -1.38 11.30 -10.65
C ALA A 143 -0.80 12.65 -11.12
N CYS A 144 0.01 13.33 -10.29
CA CYS A 144 0.71 14.58 -10.64
C CYS A 144 2.21 14.53 -10.31
N ALA A 145 2.94 13.62 -10.96
CA ALA A 145 4.35 13.37 -10.70
C ALA A 145 5.26 14.62 -10.89
N ILE A 146 6.21 14.81 -9.97
CA ILE A 146 7.32 15.79 -10.08
C ILE A 146 8.48 15.13 -10.83
N LYS A 147 8.48 15.22 -12.16
CA LYS A 147 9.55 14.67 -13.03
C LYS A 147 9.58 15.39 -14.38
N PRO A 148 10.61 15.19 -15.23
CA PRO A 148 10.64 15.79 -16.56
C PRO A 148 9.39 15.46 -17.37
N ARG A 149 8.84 16.45 -18.09
CA ARG A 149 7.65 16.28 -18.94
C ARG A 149 7.79 15.13 -19.95
N LYS A 150 8.99 14.95 -20.51
CA LYS A 150 9.30 13.87 -21.48
C LYS A 150 9.18 12.46 -20.88
N GLN A 151 9.22 12.33 -19.55
CA GLN A 151 9.07 11.06 -18.82
C GLN A 151 7.67 10.90 -18.21
N GLY A 152 6.70 11.71 -18.63
CA GLY A 152 5.33 11.69 -18.11
C GLY A 152 5.13 12.47 -16.81
N GLY A 153 5.99 13.46 -16.52
CA GLY A 153 5.79 14.38 -15.39
C GLY A 153 4.73 15.43 -15.65
N VAL A 154 4.01 15.82 -14.59
CA VAL A 154 2.93 16.81 -14.63
C VAL A 154 3.40 18.17 -14.13
N VAL A 155 4.25 18.17 -13.10
CA VAL A 155 4.82 19.40 -12.52
C VAL A 155 6.35 19.37 -12.52
N GLY A 156 6.95 20.56 -12.60
CA GLY A 156 8.39 20.74 -12.45
C GLY A 156 8.86 20.82 -10.99
N PRO A 157 10.18 20.99 -10.75
CA PRO A 157 10.76 21.03 -9.39
C PRO A 157 10.19 22.12 -8.46
N ARG A 158 9.67 23.23 -9.03
CA ARG A 158 8.98 24.30 -8.27
C ARG A 158 7.45 24.09 -8.17
N LEU A 159 6.97 22.87 -8.41
CA LEU A 159 5.56 22.45 -8.38
C LEU A 159 4.65 23.12 -9.44
N ASN A 160 5.23 23.84 -10.40
CA ASN A 160 4.49 24.47 -11.50
C ASN A 160 3.99 23.42 -12.49
N VAL A 161 2.71 23.50 -12.86
CA VAL A 161 2.10 22.65 -13.89
C VAL A 161 2.66 23.01 -15.26
N TYR A 162 3.14 22.02 -16.01
CA TYR A 162 3.68 22.27 -17.35
C TYR A 162 2.62 22.85 -18.30
N GLY A 163 2.98 23.92 -19.02
CA GLY A 163 2.11 24.54 -20.03
C GLY A 163 1.10 25.56 -19.49
N VAL A 164 1.07 25.79 -18.17
CA VAL A 164 0.19 26.78 -17.51
C VAL A 164 1.04 27.73 -16.67
N LYS A 165 0.60 28.98 -16.51
CA LYS A 165 1.22 29.98 -15.61
C LYS A 165 0.32 30.21 -14.40
N GLY A 166 0.93 30.48 -13.25
CA GLY A 166 0.20 30.81 -12.01
C GLY A 166 -0.53 29.63 -11.36
N LEU A 167 -0.24 28.39 -11.76
CA LEU A 167 -0.83 27.17 -11.18
C LEU A 167 0.25 26.23 -10.68
N LYS A 168 0.17 25.88 -9.39
CA LYS A 168 1.01 24.87 -8.74
C LYS A 168 0.15 23.72 -8.21
N VAL A 169 0.71 22.52 -8.21
CA VAL A 169 0.11 21.34 -7.56
C VAL A 169 1.06 20.84 -6.49
N ALA A 170 0.66 21.02 -5.22
CA ALA A 170 1.33 20.45 -4.06
C ALA A 170 0.54 19.20 -3.63
N ALA A 171 0.82 18.08 -4.31
CA ALA A 171 0.09 16.84 -4.08
C ALA A 171 0.76 15.97 -3.02
N ARG A 172 -0.07 15.19 -2.31
CA ARG A 172 0.38 14.20 -1.34
C ARG A 172 1.27 13.15 -2.01
N VAL A 173 2.08 12.53 -1.17
CA VAL A 173 2.94 11.40 -1.48
C VAL A 173 2.80 10.43 -0.32
N LYS A 174 2.73 9.12 -0.60
CA LYS A 174 3.08 8.10 0.40
C LYS A 174 4.56 7.69 0.24
N ILE A 175 5.35 7.82 1.31
CA ILE A 175 6.72 7.29 1.41
C ILE A 175 6.71 6.22 2.50
N GLY A 176 6.56 4.95 2.14
CA GLY A 176 6.52 3.83 3.09
C GLY A 176 5.42 3.95 4.17
N VAL A 177 5.69 3.38 5.35
CA VAL A 177 4.76 3.25 6.50
C VAL A 177 4.71 4.50 7.36
N GLN A 178 5.59 5.47 7.11
CA GLN A 178 5.56 6.70 7.88
C GLN A 178 4.20 7.38 7.65
N THR A 179 3.57 7.75 8.77
CA THR A 179 2.26 8.40 8.84
C THR A 179 2.11 9.41 7.73
N ILE A 180 1.18 9.14 6.83
CA ILE A 180 0.91 9.88 5.58
C ILE A 180 0.70 11.38 5.83
N GLU A 181 0.37 11.74 7.07
CA GLU A 181 0.25 13.11 7.57
C GLU A 181 1.58 13.87 7.53
N ILE A 182 2.69 13.26 7.95
CA ILE A 182 3.99 13.96 8.06
C ILE A 182 4.49 14.38 6.67
N THR A 183 4.44 13.46 5.70
CA THR A 183 4.85 13.77 4.33
C THR A 183 3.96 14.85 3.70
N ALA A 184 2.66 14.82 3.97
CA ALA A 184 1.75 15.85 3.48
C ALA A 184 2.09 17.23 4.06
N LEU A 185 2.40 17.31 5.35
CA LEU A 185 2.83 18.55 6.00
C LEU A 185 4.14 19.07 5.41
N VAL A 186 5.15 18.21 5.23
CA VAL A 186 6.43 18.61 4.63
C VAL A 186 6.27 19.15 3.21
N ILE A 187 5.42 18.51 2.39
CA ILE A 187 5.14 19.00 1.03
C ILE A 187 4.39 20.33 1.07
N ALA A 188 3.42 20.49 1.97
CA ALA A 188 2.68 21.73 2.14
C ALA A 188 3.60 22.89 2.57
N GLU A 189 4.47 22.67 3.56
CA GLU A 189 5.48 23.64 4.00
C GLU A 189 6.43 24.01 2.86
N LYS A 190 6.92 23.02 2.11
CA LYS A 190 7.79 23.29 0.96
C LYS A 190 7.07 24.07 -0.14
N ALA A 191 5.79 23.77 -0.40
CA ALA A 191 4.99 24.51 -1.35
C ALA A 191 4.78 25.97 -0.91
N ALA A 192 4.54 26.20 0.39
CA ALA A 192 4.43 27.55 0.96
C ALA A 192 5.72 28.35 0.72
N VAL A 193 6.89 27.77 1.06
CA VAL A 193 8.20 28.39 0.78
C VAL A 193 8.33 28.79 -0.69
N LEU A 194 8.04 27.87 -1.62
CA LEU A 194 8.17 28.12 -3.06
C LEU A 194 7.21 29.21 -3.57
N ILE A 195 6.00 29.27 -3.03
CA ILE A 195 5.02 30.30 -3.37
C ILE A 195 5.47 31.66 -2.83
N THR A 196 5.93 31.71 -1.58
CA THR A 196 6.44 32.92 -0.94
C THR A 196 7.64 33.49 -1.70
N GLU A 197 8.60 32.63 -2.09
CA GLU A 197 9.73 33.01 -2.95
C GLU A 197 9.27 33.58 -4.31
N ASP A 198 8.34 32.90 -4.99
CA ASP A 198 7.84 33.34 -6.30
C ASP A 198 7.08 34.68 -6.23
N LEU A 199 6.54 35.03 -5.05
CA LEU A 199 5.85 36.30 -4.77
C LEU A 199 6.76 37.39 -4.19
N GLY A 200 8.05 37.10 -3.94
CA GLY A 200 8.97 38.05 -3.31
C GLY A 200 8.64 38.36 -1.85
N LEU A 201 7.97 37.44 -1.16
CA LEU A 201 7.63 37.55 0.26
C LEU A 201 8.69 36.82 1.11
N ASN A 202 8.64 36.99 2.43
CA ASN A 202 9.43 36.21 3.39
C ASN A 202 8.50 35.40 4.29
N MET A 203 8.83 34.13 4.52
CA MET A 203 8.15 33.34 5.55
C MET A 203 8.57 33.83 6.94
N LYS A 204 7.61 33.87 7.87
CA LYS A 204 7.85 34.24 9.27
C LYS A 204 8.32 33.06 10.09
#